data_AF-A0A6C0LW16-F1
#
_entry.id   AF-A0A6C0LW16-F1
#
_cell.length_a   1.000
_cell.length_b   1.000
_cell.length_c   1.000
_cell.angle_alpha   90.00
_cell.angle_beta   90.00
_cell.angle_gamma   90.00
#
_symmetry.space_group_name_H-M   'P 1'
#
loop_
_entity.id
_entity.type
_entity.pdbx_description
1 polymer ?
#
loop_
_entity_poly.entity_id
_entity_poly.type
_entity_poly.pdbx_seq_one_letter_code
_entity_poly.pdbx_strand_id
1 'polypeptide(L)'
;MFLYLPWKFQNSRVLNCKLNNDIYLLNLIRVWVIKQDPSINTPTHWWCKDLPSNINELFCDISKNNKIIEMFKTSFGNDCIVDILDDMNEIYVSPPLNNNKNFKKNAPDNIFYTRHIDGPFFYIPFASCYRVIVGLDDNRDTMTVFNIIPETYIIKTGDVVGFDFNRECHYVTPIIRYNDINNDTIYNKKYRVILKIHYCVYPKWAFVFGFILSKLSIMYNKLFRALLLFTLKSQNKYIKCLAKSMTITTKVYHDIEYYIGNNNIQYILLLYFISTKTNYYVLLLSSSFIHYLRWIDTSVNNIDINNIFRRDYYFYKFIYMLQFIHMYLSYKIENPILYTSIIVPTIFTTYVSKYTIIIPKLIEIYLTYDMLNNYNNLKYVEYIYIYVNILFNYIQLYKPIDM
;
A
#
# COMPACT_ATOMS: atom_id res chain seq x y z
N MET A 1 -4.03 -12.97 1.48
CA MET A 1 -2.97 -13.63 2.27
C MET A 1 -3.01 -13.09 3.69
N PHE A 2 -3.48 -13.88 4.65
CA PHE A 2 -4.00 -13.36 5.92
C PHE A 2 -2.97 -13.38 7.08
N LEU A 3 -1.95 -14.25 7.01
CA LEU A 3 -0.73 -14.15 7.82
C LEU A 3 0.38 -13.54 6.97
N TYR A 4 0.97 -12.43 7.40
CA TYR A 4 2.12 -11.87 6.71
C TYR A 4 3.38 -12.64 7.10
N LEU A 5 3.93 -13.35 6.13
CA LEU A 5 5.28 -13.89 6.23
C LEU A 5 6.17 -13.04 5.32
N PRO A 6 7.16 -12.33 5.87
CA PRO A 6 7.99 -11.39 5.13
C PRO A 6 8.93 -12.03 4.11
N TRP A 7 8.87 -13.35 3.93
CA TRP A 7 9.57 -14.07 2.87
C TRP A 7 8.66 -14.59 1.75
N LYS A 8 7.33 -14.65 1.94
CA LYS A 8 6.37 -15.17 0.94
C LYS A 8 5.84 -14.12 0.00
N PHE A 9 5.89 -14.36 -1.30
CA PHE A 9 5.39 -13.45 -2.32
C PHE A 9 4.04 -12.84 -1.96
N GLN A 10 3.90 -11.54 -2.20
CA GLN A 10 2.64 -10.84 -1.96
C GLN A 10 1.88 -10.68 -3.26
N ASN A 11 0.69 -11.26 -3.32
CA ASN A 11 -0.25 -11.02 -4.43
C ASN A 11 -0.63 -9.53 -4.49
N SER A 12 -0.99 -9.08 -5.70
CA SER A 12 -1.55 -7.75 -5.91
C SER A 12 -2.76 -7.54 -4.99
N ARG A 13 -2.78 -6.39 -4.32
CA ARG A 13 -3.93 -5.94 -3.54
C ARG A 13 -4.89 -5.11 -4.38
N VAL A 14 -4.58 -4.89 -5.65
CA VAL A 14 -5.45 -4.25 -6.63
C VAL A 14 -6.18 -5.35 -7.39
N LEU A 15 -7.51 -5.25 -7.40
CA LEU A 15 -8.40 -6.21 -8.04
C LEU A 15 -9.26 -5.46 -9.06
N ASN A 16 -9.65 -6.12 -10.14
CA ASN A 16 -10.48 -5.51 -11.16
C ASN A 16 -11.47 -6.51 -11.76
N CYS A 17 -12.61 -6.00 -12.19
CA CYS A 17 -13.59 -6.74 -12.99
C CYS A 17 -14.41 -5.78 -13.87
N LYS A 18 -15.33 -6.32 -14.69
CA LYS A 18 -16.20 -5.51 -15.56
C LYS A 18 -17.67 -5.91 -15.50
N LEU A 19 -18.51 -4.92 -15.22
CA LEU A 19 -19.97 -5.02 -15.19
C LEU A 19 -20.54 -4.76 -16.59
N ASN A 20 -20.81 -5.83 -17.34
CA ASN A 20 -21.37 -5.72 -18.69
C ASN A 20 -22.90 -5.67 -18.70
N ASN A 21 -23.57 -6.41 -17.81
CA ASN A 21 -25.03 -6.55 -17.83
C ASN A 21 -25.74 -5.42 -17.06
N ASP A 22 -25.03 -4.75 -16.16
CA ASP A 22 -25.59 -3.77 -15.21
C ASP A 22 -25.41 -2.31 -15.67
N ILE A 23 -24.97 -2.11 -16.92
CA ILE A 23 -24.72 -0.77 -17.48
C ILE A 23 -25.99 0.10 -17.42
N TYR A 24 -27.17 -0.49 -17.60
CA TYR A 24 -28.44 0.22 -17.46
C TYR A 24 -28.65 0.78 -16.04
N LEU A 25 -28.36 0.00 -15.00
CA LEU A 25 -28.47 0.43 -13.60
C LEU A 25 -27.49 1.57 -13.30
N LEU A 26 -26.24 1.44 -13.77
CA LEU A 26 -25.22 2.49 -13.65
C LEU A 26 -25.67 3.80 -14.32
N ASN A 27 -26.30 3.69 -15.49
CA ASN A 27 -26.83 4.84 -16.23
C ASN A 27 -27.98 5.53 -15.48
N LEU A 28 -28.88 4.78 -14.83
CA LEU A 28 -29.96 5.37 -14.03
C LEU A 28 -29.42 6.22 -12.88
N ILE A 29 -28.45 5.70 -12.13
CA ILE A 29 -27.80 6.45 -11.05
C ILE A 29 -27.11 7.68 -11.63
N ARG A 30 -26.37 7.54 -12.73
CA ARG A 30 -25.70 8.68 -13.39
C ARG A 30 -26.69 9.76 -13.81
N VAL A 31 -27.81 9.40 -14.43
CA VAL A 31 -28.85 10.36 -14.84
C VAL A 31 -29.40 11.09 -13.62
N TRP A 32 -29.67 10.38 -12.52
CA TRP A 32 -30.10 11.01 -11.28
C TRP A 32 -29.07 12.00 -10.73
N VAL A 33 -27.78 11.63 -10.72
CA VAL A 33 -26.67 12.48 -10.27
C VAL A 33 -26.60 13.77 -11.08
N ILE A 34 -26.64 13.69 -12.41
CA ILE A 34 -26.56 14.87 -13.27
C ILE A 34 -27.77 15.79 -13.07
N LYS A 35 -28.96 15.22 -12.83
CA LYS A 35 -30.16 16.00 -12.51
C LYS A 35 -30.06 16.78 -11.19
N GLN A 36 -29.16 16.42 -10.28
CA GLN A 36 -28.92 17.18 -9.04
C GLN A 36 -28.05 18.42 -9.26
N ASP A 37 -27.62 18.70 -10.50
CA ASP A 37 -26.73 19.82 -10.88
C ASP A 37 -25.48 19.94 -9.97
N PRO A 38 -24.58 18.93 -9.98
CA PRO A 38 -23.41 18.94 -9.11
C PRO A 38 -22.50 20.15 -9.38
N SER A 39 -21.83 20.61 -8.32
CA SER A 39 -20.92 21.76 -8.38
C SER A 39 -19.84 21.59 -9.45
N ILE A 40 -19.59 22.66 -10.21
CA ILE A 40 -18.53 22.73 -11.21
C ILE A 40 -17.16 23.12 -10.62
N ASN A 41 -17.13 23.53 -9.35
CA ASN A 41 -15.94 24.06 -8.69
C ASN A 41 -15.42 23.16 -7.56
N THR A 42 -16.29 22.32 -7.00
CA THR A 42 -15.98 21.48 -5.83
C THR A 42 -16.53 20.09 -6.04
N PRO A 43 -15.89 19.05 -5.49
CA PRO A 43 -16.45 17.72 -5.53
C PRO A 43 -17.80 17.66 -4.81
N THR A 44 -18.68 16.79 -5.31
CA THR A 44 -19.99 16.52 -4.71
C THR A 44 -20.03 15.08 -4.23
N HIS A 45 -20.63 14.87 -3.06
CA HIS A 45 -20.68 13.57 -2.40
C HIS A 45 -22.10 13.29 -1.90
N TRP A 46 -22.65 12.14 -2.25
CA TRP A 46 -23.90 11.64 -1.67
C TRP A 46 -23.67 10.31 -0.97
N TRP A 47 -24.00 10.25 0.31
CA TRP A 47 -23.89 9.01 1.09
C TRP A 47 -25.03 8.08 0.76
N CYS A 48 -24.73 6.77 0.70
CA CYS A 48 -25.75 5.76 0.42
C CYS A 48 -27.00 5.91 1.31
N LYS A 49 -26.79 6.11 2.62
CA LYS A 49 -27.88 6.33 3.61
C LYS A 49 -28.75 7.57 3.38
N ASP A 50 -28.24 8.57 2.65
CA ASP A 50 -28.93 9.84 2.41
C ASP A 50 -29.55 9.87 0.99
N LEU A 51 -29.43 8.78 0.22
CA LEU A 51 -30.02 8.67 -1.12
C LEU A 51 -31.53 8.42 -1.05
N PRO A 52 -32.31 8.92 -2.04
CA PRO A 52 -33.68 8.49 -2.24
C PRO A 52 -33.80 6.97 -2.34
N SER A 53 -34.90 6.39 -1.84
CA SER A 53 -35.08 4.93 -1.73
C SER A 53 -34.81 4.19 -3.04
N ASN A 54 -35.32 4.69 -4.16
CA ASN A 54 -35.11 4.11 -5.49
C ASN A 54 -33.65 4.13 -5.94
N ILE A 55 -32.87 5.16 -5.61
CA ILE A 55 -31.45 5.24 -5.96
C ILE A 55 -30.61 4.40 -4.99
N ASN A 56 -31.00 4.36 -3.72
CA ASN A 56 -30.37 3.50 -2.72
C ASN A 56 -30.49 2.02 -3.10
N GLU A 57 -31.68 1.58 -3.51
CA GLU A 57 -31.93 0.20 -3.94
C GLU A 57 -31.03 -0.19 -5.14
N LEU A 58 -30.96 0.68 -6.17
CA LEU A 58 -30.03 0.48 -7.30
C LEU A 58 -28.56 0.40 -6.84
N PHE A 59 -28.15 1.24 -5.89
CA PHE A 59 -26.80 1.20 -5.33
C PHE A 59 -26.53 -0.12 -4.61
N CYS A 60 -27.48 -0.59 -3.79
CA CYS A 60 -27.41 -1.86 -3.07
C CYS A 60 -27.37 -3.07 -4.01
N ASP A 61 -28.09 -3.03 -5.13
CA ASP A 61 -28.04 -4.09 -6.14
C ASP A 61 -26.66 -4.18 -6.79
N ILE A 62 -26.06 -3.02 -7.11
CA ILE A 62 -24.70 -2.96 -7.65
C ILE A 62 -23.67 -3.42 -6.62
N SER A 63 -23.81 -3.07 -5.33
CA SER A 63 -22.89 -3.51 -4.28
C SER A 63 -22.98 -5.02 -3.98
N LYS A 64 -24.09 -5.66 -4.31
CA LYS A 64 -24.26 -7.11 -4.19
C LYS A 64 -23.96 -7.87 -5.48
N ASN A 65 -23.43 -7.20 -6.50
CA ASN A 65 -23.21 -7.81 -7.80
C ASN A 65 -22.24 -9.01 -7.71
N ASN A 66 -22.67 -10.15 -8.24
CA ASN A 66 -21.92 -11.40 -8.16
C ASN A 66 -20.50 -11.29 -8.75
N LYS A 67 -20.28 -10.49 -9.80
CA LYS A 67 -18.94 -10.33 -10.38
C LYS A 67 -17.96 -9.66 -9.43
N ILE A 68 -18.43 -8.71 -8.61
CA ILE A 68 -17.59 -8.05 -7.60
C ILE A 68 -17.27 -9.04 -6.47
N ILE A 69 -18.24 -9.85 -6.05
CA ILE A 69 -18.02 -10.89 -5.03
C ILE A 69 -17.08 -11.99 -5.55
N GLU A 70 -17.23 -12.42 -6.80
CA GLU A 70 -16.36 -13.39 -7.47
C GLU A 70 -14.93 -12.88 -7.64
N MET A 71 -14.75 -11.58 -7.92
CA MET A 71 -13.44 -10.93 -7.95
C MET A 71 -12.69 -11.13 -6.62
N PHE A 72 -13.38 -11.01 -5.47
CA PHE A 72 -12.78 -11.29 -4.16
C PHE A 72 -12.53 -12.78 -3.93
N LYS A 73 -13.49 -13.65 -4.24
CA LYS A 73 -13.36 -15.11 -4.03
C LYS A 73 -12.23 -15.71 -4.88
N THR A 74 -12.03 -15.20 -6.09
CA THR A 74 -10.93 -15.63 -6.96
C THR A 74 -9.55 -15.30 -6.36
N SER A 75 -9.43 -14.14 -5.69
CA SER A 75 -8.17 -13.69 -5.09
C SER A 75 -7.90 -14.26 -3.70
N PHE A 76 -8.94 -14.41 -2.87
CA PHE A 76 -8.83 -14.80 -1.47
C PHE A 76 -9.27 -16.23 -1.16
N GLY A 77 -9.79 -16.96 -2.15
CA GLY A 77 -10.38 -18.29 -2.01
C GLY A 77 -11.87 -18.25 -1.72
N ASN A 78 -12.57 -19.33 -2.05
CA ASN A 78 -14.03 -19.44 -1.93
C ASN A 78 -14.55 -19.40 -0.48
N ASP A 79 -13.68 -19.65 0.50
CA ASP A 79 -14.01 -19.64 1.93
C ASP A 79 -13.87 -18.25 2.58
N CYS A 80 -13.59 -17.20 1.82
CA CYS A 80 -13.62 -15.84 2.33
C CYS A 80 -15.07 -15.36 2.55
N ILE A 81 -15.25 -14.55 3.59
CA ILE A 81 -16.44 -13.74 3.83
C ILE A 81 -16.18 -12.37 3.23
N VAL A 82 -17.20 -11.81 2.59
CA VAL A 82 -17.18 -10.48 1.95
C VAL A 82 -18.35 -9.68 2.50
N ASP A 83 -18.08 -8.83 3.48
CA ASP A 83 -19.09 -7.97 4.12
C ASP A 83 -19.09 -6.60 3.46
N ILE A 84 -20.28 -6.06 3.17
CA ILE A 84 -20.43 -4.70 2.64
C ILE A 84 -20.45 -3.71 3.80
N LEU A 85 -19.68 -2.62 3.69
CA LEU A 85 -19.58 -1.58 4.72
C LEU A 85 -20.44 -0.37 4.34
N ASP A 86 -21.77 -0.50 4.41
CA ASP A 86 -22.74 0.49 3.91
C ASP A 86 -22.55 1.91 4.48
N ASP A 87 -22.06 2.00 5.70
CA ASP A 87 -21.76 3.26 6.40
C ASP A 87 -20.59 4.07 5.80
N MET A 88 -19.88 3.52 4.81
CA MET A 88 -18.77 4.17 4.09
C MET A 88 -19.12 4.48 2.63
N ASN A 89 -20.17 3.85 2.09
CA ASN A 89 -20.52 3.86 0.69
C ASN A 89 -21.00 5.25 0.22
N GLU A 90 -20.51 5.69 -0.93
CA GLU A 90 -20.87 7.00 -1.49
C GLU A 90 -20.91 7.02 -3.02
N ILE A 91 -21.70 7.96 -3.55
CA ILE A 91 -21.59 8.47 -4.91
C ILE A 91 -20.67 9.68 -4.87
N TYR A 92 -19.61 9.66 -5.67
CA TYR A 92 -18.63 10.74 -5.75
C TYR A 92 -18.59 11.35 -7.15
N VAL A 93 -18.60 12.68 -7.20
CA VAL A 93 -18.51 13.45 -8.45
C VAL A 93 -17.36 14.43 -8.39
N SER A 94 -16.43 14.32 -9.34
CA SER A 94 -15.38 15.32 -9.54
C SER A 94 -15.83 16.42 -10.51
N PRO A 95 -15.45 17.68 -10.27
CA PRO A 95 -15.73 18.78 -11.18
C PRO A 95 -14.96 18.65 -12.51
N PRO A 96 -15.46 19.22 -13.63
CA PRO A 96 -14.79 19.16 -14.94
C PRO A 96 -13.39 19.79 -14.96
N LEU A 97 -12.44 19.20 -15.71
CA LEU A 97 -11.04 19.64 -15.74
C LEU A 97 -10.81 21.08 -16.27
N ASN A 98 -11.66 21.59 -17.16
CA ASN A 98 -11.43 22.92 -17.75
C ASN A 98 -11.52 24.07 -16.72
N ASN A 99 -12.17 23.85 -15.59
CA ASN A 99 -12.19 24.77 -14.45
C ASN A 99 -11.11 24.45 -13.39
N ASN A 100 -10.39 23.34 -13.54
CA ASN A 100 -9.30 22.90 -12.66
C ASN A 100 -7.92 23.49 -13.00
N LYS A 101 -7.82 24.48 -13.92
CA LYS A 101 -6.56 25.19 -14.20
C LYS A 101 -6.00 25.88 -12.95
N ASN A 102 -6.85 26.16 -11.96
CA ASN A 102 -6.47 26.63 -10.64
C ASN A 102 -6.75 25.55 -9.57
N PHE A 103 -6.17 24.36 -9.70
CA PHE A 103 -5.90 23.52 -8.54
C PHE A 103 -5.05 24.35 -7.57
N LYS A 104 -5.71 25.10 -6.67
CA LYS A 104 -5.02 25.79 -5.59
C LYS A 104 -4.24 24.70 -4.88
N LYS A 105 -2.90 24.79 -4.91
CA LYS A 105 -1.92 23.94 -4.21
C LYS A 105 -2.17 23.77 -2.69
N ASN A 106 -3.25 24.35 -2.16
CA ASN A 106 -3.63 24.40 -0.75
C ASN A 106 -5.09 23.95 -0.48
N ALA A 107 -5.80 23.32 -1.43
CA ALA A 107 -7.12 22.76 -1.16
C ALA A 107 -7.00 21.40 -0.42
N PRO A 108 -7.87 21.08 0.56
CA PRO A 108 -7.86 19.80 1.30
C PRO A 108 -7.95 18.57 0.39
N ASP A 109 -8.58 18.71 -0.77
CA ASP A 109 -8.67 17.65 -1.80
C ASP A 109 -7.32 17.29 -2.44
N ASN A 110 -6.26 18.10 -2.24
CA ASN A 110 -4.91 17.74 -2.64
C ASN A 110 -4.43 16.42 -2.02
N ILE A 111 -5.01 16.00 -0.90
CA ILE A 111 -4.69 14.71 -0.28
C ILE A 111 -4.85 13.58 -1.31
N PHE A 112 -5.88 13.63 -2.18
CA PHE A 112 -6.14 12.60 -3.18
C PHE A 112 -5.21 12.65 -4.39
N TYR A 113 -4.59 13.80 -4.66
CA TYR A 113 -3.60 14.01 -5.73
C TYR A 113 -2.17 13.79 -5.24
N THR A 114 -1.95 13.85 -3.93
CA THR A 114 -0.72 13.38 -3.30
C THR A 114 -0.77 11.88 -3.10
N ARG A 115 0.39 11.24 -3.10
CA ARG A 115 0.52 9.83 -2.74
C ARG A 115 0.07 9.61 -1.29
N HIS A 116 -0.89 8.71 -1.09
CA HIS A 116 -1.48 8.43 0.22
C HIS A 116 -1.96 6.98 0.33
N ILE A 117 -2.30 6.61 1.56
CA ILE A 117 -3.13 5.45 1.91
C ILE A 117 -4.40 6.03 2.55
N ASP A 118 -5.56 5.44 2.27
CA ASP A 118 -6.82 5.97 2.77
C ASP A 118 -7.03 5.75 4.28
N GLY A 119 -6.60 4.60 4.81
CA GLY A 119 -6.84 4.20 6.19
C GLY A 119 -5.57 3.75 6.93
N PRO A 120 -5.52 3.88 8.27
CA PRO A 120 -4.32 3.58 9.06
C PRO A 120 -4.30 2.16 9.65
N PHE A 121 -5.32 1.33 9.42
CA PHE A 121 -5.48 0.05 10.14
C PHE A 121 -4.77 -1.13 9.46
N PHE A 122 -3.58 -0.89 8.91
CA PHE A 122 -2.79 -1.93 8.21
C PHE A 122 -2.40 -3.10 9.12
N TYR A 123 -2.32 -2.86 10.44
CA TYR A 123 -1.80 -3.81 11.44
C TYR A 123 -2.79 -4.88 11.89
N ILE A 124 -4.06 -4.78 11.52
CA ILE A 124 -5.05 -5.79 11.88
C ILE A 124 -4.85 -6.99 10.95
N PRO A 125 -4.40 -8.15 11.46
CA PRO A 125 -4.11 -9.29 10.60
C PRO A 125 -5.41 -9.95 10.15
N PHE A 126 -5.30 -10.84 9.17
CA PHE A 126 -6.39 -11.69 8.69
C PHE A 126 -7.64 -11.02 8.13
N ALA A 127 -7.67 -9.70 8.00
CA ALA A 127 -8.75 -8.96 7.38
C ALA A 127 -8.23 -7.82 6.50
N SER A 128 -8.95 -7.54 5.41
CA SER A 128 -8.69 -6.43 4.51
C SER A 128 -9.95 -5.63 4.27
N CYS A 129 -9.86 -4.31 4.37
CA CYS A 129 -10.93 -3.40 3.97
C CYS A 129 -10.62 -2.96 2.55
N TYR A 130 -11.51 -3.21 1.61
CA TYR A 130 -11.37 -2.82 0.22
C TYR A 130 -12.23 -1.60 -0.07
N ARG A 131 -11.66 -0.61 -0.76
CA ARG A 131 -12.44 0.41 -1.48
C ARG A 131 -12.53 -0.03 -2.93
N VAL A 132 -13.76 -0.20 -3.40
CA VAL A 132 -14.10 -0.56 -4.78
C VAL A 132 -14.69 0.65 -5.47
N ILE A 133 -14.04 1.07 -6.55
CA ILE A 133 -14.49 2.15 -7.41
C ILE A 133 -15.19 1.55 -8.61
N VAL A 134 -16.45 1.95 -8.84
CA VAL A 134 -17.24 1.58 -10.02
C VAL A 134 -17.41 2.83 -10.88
N GLY A 135 -16.98 2.78 -12.14
CA GLY A 135 -17.13 3.89 -13.08
C GLY A 135 -18.55 4.00 -13.61
N LEU A 136 -19.10 5.22 -13.62
CA LEU A 136 -20.43 5.51 -14.20
C LEU A 136 -20.33 6.26 -15.53
N ASP A 137 -19.22 6.95 -15.80
CA ASP A 137 -18.98 7.72 -17.02
C ASP A 137 -17.78 7.20 -17.85
N ASP A 138 -17.73 7.58 -19.13
CA ASP A 138 -16.56 7.33 -19.99
C ASP A 138 -15.46 8.35 -19.65
N ASN A 139 -14.89 8.20 -18.45
CA ASN A 139 -13.79 9.02 -17.96
C ASN A 139 -12.58 8.88 -18.90
N ARG A 140 -12.05 10.03 -19.32
CA ARG A 140 -10.89 10.12 -20.22
C ARG A 140 -9.75 10.97 -19.67
N ASP A 141 -10.00 11.61 -18.53
CA ASP A 141 -9.23 12.79 -18.11
C ASP A 141 -8.50 12.56 -16.78
N THR A 142 -8.84 11.49 -16.07
CA THR A 142 -8.16 11.13 -14.82
C THR A 142 -7.84 9.65 -14.77
N MET A 143 -6.69 9.34 -14.18
CA MET A 143 -6.26 7.97 -13.91
C MET A 143 -5.96 7.81 -12.42
N THR A 144 -6.18 6.62 -11.90
CA THR A 144 -5.71 6.20 -10.58
C THR A 144 -4.42 5.41 -10.77
N VAL A 145 -3.36 5.82 -10.08
CA VAL A 145 -2.03 5.20 -10.15
C VAL A 145 -1.76 4.47 -8.85
N PHE A 146 -1.39 3.19 -8.96
CA PHE A 146 -0.91 2.36 -7.86
C PHE A 146 0.61 2.28 -7.95
N ASN A 147 1.31 2.60 -6.85
CA ASN A 147 2.78 2.71 -6.85
C ASN A 147 3.46 1.42 -6.43
N ILE A 148 2.80 0.63 -5.59
CA ILE A 148 3.36 -0.59 -5.02
C ILE A 148 3.33 -1.70 -6.07
N ILE A 149 2.17 -1.89 -6.70
CA ILE A 149 2.03 -2.65 -7.93
C ILE A 149 1.91 -1.60 -9.04
N PRO A 150 2.83 -1.53 -10.02
CA PRO A 150 2.91 -0.45 -11.02
C PRO A 150 1.78 -0.54 -12.06
N GLU A 151 0.54 -0.52 -11.58
CA GLU A 151 -0.69 -0.57 -12.36
C GLU A 151 -1.34 0.82 -12.39
N THR A 152 -2.01 1.11 -13.49
CA THR A 152 -2.71 2.39 -13.69
C THR A 152 -4.03 2.13 -14.37
N TYR A 153 -5.10 2.73 -13.85
CA TYR A 153 -6.45 2.52 -14.34
C TYR A 153 -7.15 3.82 -14.70
N ILE A 154 -7.69 3.85 -15.92
CA ILE A 154 -8.68 4.83 -16.36
C ILE A 154 -10.04 4.15 -16.23
N ILE A 155 -10.72 4.41 -15.12
CA ILE A 155 -11.96 3.71 -14.77
C ILE A 155 -13.12 4.31 -15.57
N LYS A 156 -13.68 3.54 -16.51
CA LYS A 156 -14.81 3.94 -17.35
C LYS A 156 -16.12 3.29 -16.89
N THR A 157 -17.23 3.61 -17.56
CA THR A 157 -18.53 3.00 -17.29
C THR A 157 -18.45 1.48 -17.28
N GLY A 158 -18.84 0.88 -16.14
CA GLY A 158 -18.84 -0.57 -15.94
C GLY A 158 -17.51 -1.16 -15.51
N ASP A 159 -16.41 -0.41 -15.55
CA ASP A 159 -15.14 -0.86 -15.00
C ASP A 159 -15.19 -0.79 -13.47
N VAL A 160 -14.65 -1.82 -12.82
CA VAL A 160 -14.57 -1.94 -11.36
C VAL A 160 -13.11 -2.13 -10.97
N VAL A 161 -12.63 -1.32 -10.04
CA VAL A 161 -11.28 -1.43 -9.47
C VAL A 161 -11.37 -1.38 -7.95
N GLY A 162 -10.96 -2.46 -7.30
CA GLY A 162 -10.85 -2.59 -5.84
C GLY A 162 -9.41 -2.52 -5.37
N PHE A 163 -9.17 -1.85 -4.24
CA PHE A 163 -7.86 -1.84 -3.59
C PHE A 163 -8.00 -1.80 -2.06
N ASP A 164 -6.98 -2.31 -1.34
CA ASP A 164 -7.00 -2.34 0.12
C ASP A 164 -6.88 -0.91 0.69
N PHE A 165 -7.98 -0.43 1.26
CA PHE A 165 -8.16 0.89 1.86
C PHE A 165 -7.08 1.21 2.91
N ASN A 166 -6.61 0.21 3.67
CA ASN A 166 -5.65 0.44 4.75
C ASN A 166 -4.20 0.21 4.34
N ARG A 167 -3.94 -0.30 3.13
CA ARG A 167 -2.60 -0.81 2.78
C ARG A 167 -2.13 -0.52 1.37
N GLU A 168 -2.99 -0.05 0.48
CA GLU A 168 -2.62 0.22 -0.90
C GLU A 168 -2.28 1.70 -1.11
N CYS A 169 -1.03 1.96 -1.52
CA CYS A 169 -0.54 3.29 -1.84
C CYS A 169 -1.00 3.73 -3.22
N HIS A 170 -1.77 4.80 -3.29
CA HIS A 170 -2.33 5.29 -4.54
C HIS A 170 -2.43 6.83 -4.57
N TYR A 171 -2.66 7.35 -5.77
CA TYR A 171 -3.03 8.73 -6.01
C TYR A 171 -3.79 8.87 -7.33
N VAL A 172 -4.52 9.97 -7.48
CA VAL A 172 -5.21 10.32 -8.72
C VAL A 172 -4.39 11.38 -9.45
N THR A 173 -4.24 11.25 -10.77
CA THR A 173 -3.58 12.26 -11.62
C THR A 173 -4.41 12.57 -12.85
N PRO A 174 -4.44 13.83 -13.33
CA PRO A 174 -5.01 14.15 -14.63
C PRO A 174 -4.20 13.51 -15.76
N ILE A 175 -4.87 13.17 -16.86
CA ILE A 175 -4.27 12.71 -18.11
C ILE A 175 -4.03 13.93 -18.98
N ILE A 176 -2.76 14.29 -19.18
CA ILE A 176 -2.38 15.42 -20.02
C ILE A 176 -2.29 14.92 -21.47
N ARG A 177 -3.22 15.36 -22.33
CA ARG A 177 -3.21 15.09 -23.77
C ARG A 177 -2.80 16.36 -24.51
N TYR A 178 -1.68 16.29 -25.24
CA TYR A 178 -1.12 17.44 -25.96
C TYR A 178 -2.04 18.01 -27.06
N ASN A 179 -3.00 17.22 -27.56
CA ASN A 179 -3.90 17.63 -28.65
C ASN A 179 -5.20 18.33 -28.18
N ASP A 180 -5.52 18.33 -26.89
CA ASP A 180 -6.76 18.93 -26.37
C ASP A 180 -6.62 20.43 -26.03
N ILE A 181 -5.45 21.02 -26.29
CA ILE A 181 -5.15 22.44 -25.98
C ILE A 181 -5.96 23.41 -26.84
N ASN A 182 -6.49 22.97 -28.00
CA ASN A 182 -7.09 23.87 -28.99
C ASN A 182 -8.61 23.69 -29.25
N ASN A 183 -9.27 22.64 -28.73
CA ASN A 183 -10.64 22.28 -29.19
C ASN A 183 -11.70 22.09 -28.10
N ASP A 184 -11.45 22.50 -26.86
CA ASP A 184 -12.48 22.42 -25.82
C ASP A 184 -13.41 23.63 -25.86
N THR A 185 -14.43 23.52 -26.72
CA THR A 185 -15.63 24.35 -26.58
C THR A 185 -16.25 24.13 -25.20
N ILE A 186 -16.59 25.25 -24.56
CA ILE A 186 -17.05 25.43 -23.16
C ILE A 186 -18.34 24.63 -22.80
N TYR A 187 -18.92 23.87 -23.73
CA TYR A 187 -20.31 23.40 -23.65
C TYR A 187 -20.55 21.96 -23.20
N ASN A 188 -19.53 21.14 -22.99
CA ASN A 188 -19.73 19.80 -22.41
C ASN A 188 -19.07 19.68 -21.03
N LYS A 189 -19.83 20.00 -19.98
CA LYS A 189 -19.47 19.71 -18.58
C LYS A 189 -19.30 18.18 -18.41
N LYS A 190 -18.09 17.67 -18.58
CA LYS A 190 -17.78 16.25 -18.35
C LYS A 190 -17.45 16.05 -16.87
N TYR A 191 -18.46 15.70 -16.09
CA TYR A 191 -18.28 15.24 -14.73
C TYR A 191 -17.76 13.81 -14.72
N ARG A 192 -16.77 13.53 -13.86
CA ARG A 192 -16.41 12.15 -13.49
C ARG A 192 -17.33 11.69 -12.37
N VAL A 193 -18.08 10.62 -12.60
CA VAL A 193 -19.04 10.06 -11.65
C VAL A 193 -18.61 8.64 -11.32
N ILE A 194 -18.40 8.36 -10.03
CA ILE A 194 -18.04 7.02 -9.57
C ILE A 194 -18.87 6.63 -8.35
N LEU A 195 -19.08 5.32 -8.17
CA LEU A 195 -19.48 4.77 -6.88
C LEU A 195 -18.23 4.36 -6.14
N LYS A 196 -18.18 4.66 -4.84
CA LYS A 196 -17.20 4.09 -3.91
C LYS A 196 -17.97 3.16 -2.99
N ILE A 197 -17.67 1.87 -3.12
CA ILE A 197 -18.28 0.79 -2.35
C ILE A 197 -17.18 0.17 -1.50
N HIS A 198 -17.43 -0.07 -0.23
CA HIS A 198 -16.45 -0.60 0.70
C HIS A 198 -16.83 -2.00 1.14
N TYR A 199 -15.83 -2.88 1.19
CA TYR A 199 -16.00 -4.27 1.61
C TYR A 199 -14.98 -4.63 2.68
N CYS A 200 -15.35 -5.48 3.64
CA CYS A 200 -14.39 -6.17 4.49
C CYS A 200 -14.29 -7.63 4.07
N VAL A 201 -13.07 -8.09 3.78
CA VAL A 201 -12.78 -9.45 3.31
C VAL A 201 -11.87 -10.15 4.30
N TYR A 202 -12.29 -11.32 4.77
CA TYR A 202 -11.59 -12.11 5.77
C TYR A 202 -11.96 -13.60 5.66
N PRO A 203 -11.11 -14.54 6.10
CA PRO A 203 -11.47 -15.95 6.12
C PRO A 203 -12.48 -16.23 7.25
N LYS A 204 -13.35 -17.23 7.07
CA LYS A 204 -14.41 -17.59 8.05
C LYS A 204 -13.92 -17.67 9.51
N TRP A 205 -12.76 -18.27 9.75
CA TRP A 205 -12.19 -18.44 11.09
C TRP A 205 -11.72 -17.13 11.74
N ALA A 206 -11.46 -16.08 10.96
CA ALA A 206 -10.97 -14.78 11.44
C ALA A 206 -12.08 -13.73 11.57
N PHE A 207 -13.33 -14.15 11.79
CA PHE A 207 -14.49 -13.27 11.91
C PHE A 207 -14.28 -12.12 12.90
N VAL A 208 -13.62 -12.37 14.04
CA VAL A 208 -13.32 -11.34 15.04
C VAL A 208 -12.46 -10.22 14.45
N PHE A 209 -11.45 -10.55 13.64
CA PHE A 209 -10.59 -9.56 12.99
C PHE A 209 -11.36 -8.76 11.93
N GLY A 210 -12.20 -9.44 11.14
CA GLY A 210 -13.08 -8.81 10.16
C GLY A 210 -14.04 -7.81 10.80
N PHE A 211 -14.69 -8.21 11.88
CA PHE A 211 -15.60 -7.35 12.65
C PHE A 211 -14.90 -6.10 13.21
N ILE A 212 -13.74 -6.28 13.87
CA ILE A 212 -12.97 -5.18 14.45
C ILE A 212 -12.51 -4.21 13.34
N LEU A 213 -11.92 -4.74 12.26
CA LEU A 213 -11.45 -3.91 11.14
C LEU A 213 -12.60 -3.11 10.53
N SER A 214 -13.75 -3.75 10.29
CA SER A 214 -14.94 -3.11 9.73
C SER A 214 -15.39 -1.92 10.58
N LYS A 215 -15.54 -2.10 11.90
CA LYS A 215 -15.98 -1.04 12.81
C LYS A 215 -14.99 0.11 12.88
N LEU A 216 -13.70 -0.20 12.95
CA LEU A 216 -12.66 0.82 12.99
C LEU A 216 -12.58 1.60 11.66
N SER A 217 -12.63 0.92 10.52
CA SER A 217 -12.63 1.56 9.20
C SER A 217 -13.84 2.46 8.99
N ILE A 218 -15.05 2.03 9.41
CA ILE A 218 -16.26 2.87 9.38
C ILE A 218 -16.07 4.11 10.25
N MET A 219 -15.62 3.93 11.49
CA MET A 219 -15.43 5.03 12.44
C MET A 219 -14.39 6.04 11.92
N TYR A 220 -13.24 5.55 11.45
CA TYR A 220 -12.21 6.38 10.87
C TYR A 220 -12.71 7.15 9.65
N ASN A 221 -13.40 6.50 8.72
CA ASN A 221 -13.92 7.17 7.52
C ASN A 221 -14.91 8.29 7.88
N LYS A 222 -15.80 8.05 8.85
CA LYS A 222 -16.73 9.07 9.38
C LYS A 222 -15.98 10.26 9.98
N LEU A 223 -15.00 10.00 10.85
CA LEU A 223 -14.21 11.05 11.52
C LEU A 223 -13.30 11.82 10.56
N PHE A 224 -12.53 11.11 9.73
CA PHE A 224 -11.62 11.69 8.75
C PHE A 224 -12.36 12.59 7.77
N ARG A 225 -13.56 12.17 7.34
CA ARG A 225 -14.39 13.01 6.48
C ARG A 225 -15.00 14.20 7.20
N ALA A 226 -15.49 14.04 8.43
CA ALA A 226 -15.98 15.18 9.21
C ALA A 226 -14.88 16.26 9.33
N LEU A 227 -13.64 15.82 9.54
CA LEU A 227 -12.46 16.68 9.55
C LEU A 227 -12.17 17.29 8.17
N LEU A 228 -12.25 16.50 7.08
CA LEU A 228 -12.07 17.00 5.71
C LEU A 228 -13.09 18.10 5.36
N LEU A 229 -14.39 17.84 5.59
CA LEU A 229 -15.46 18.81 5.34
C LEU A 229 -15.32 20.06 6.22
N PHE A 230 -14.87 19.90 7.46
CA PHE A 230 -14.56 21.01 8.34
C PHE A 230 -13.42 21.88 7.78
N THR A 231 -12.37 21.24 7.24
CA THR A 231 -11.25 21.96 6.62
C THR A 231 -11.57 22.65 5.30
N LEU A 232 -12.64 22.22 4.60
CA LEU A 232 -13.12 22.86 3.38
C LEU A 232 -13.90 24.16 3.65
N LYS A 233 -14.63 24.25 4.76
CA LYS A 233 -15.56 25.36 5.03
C LYS A 233 -14.92 26.64 5.56
N SER A 234 -13.75 26.59 6.20
CA SER A 234 -13.18 27.76 6.90
C SER A 234 -11.68 27.95 6.68
N GLN A 235 -11.26 29.21 6.51
CA GLN A 235 -9.89 29.57 6.13
C GLN A 235 -8.99 30.03 7.30
N ASN A 236 -9.41 29.79 8.54
CA ASN A 236 -8.62 30.14 9.72
C ASN A 236 -7.24 29.44 9.72
N LYS A 237 -6.20 30.11 10.25
CA LYS A 237 -4.83 29.55 10.32
C LYS A 237 -4.78 28.18 11.00
N TYR A 238 -5.57 28.01 12.07
CA TYR A 238 -5.69 26.72 12.78
C TYR A 238 -6.21 25.60 11.87
N ILE A 239 -7.22 25.89 11.06
CA ILE A 239 -7.84 24.91 10.15
C ILE A 239 -6.88 24.55 9.01
N LYS A 240 -6.09 25.51 8.52
CA LYS A 240 -5.00 25.24 7.58
C LYS A 240 -3.92 24.34 8.19
N CYS A 241 -3.59 24.52 9.47
CA CYS A 241 -2.65 23.66 10.20
C CYS A 241 -3.20 22.23 10.31
N LEU A 242 -4.49 22.07 10.66
CA LEU A 242 -5.16 20.77 10.69
C LEU A 242 -5.16 20.07 9.33
N ALA A 243 -5.54 20.77 8.25
CA ALA A 243 -5.50 20.22 6.90
C ALA A 243 -4.08 19.76 6.51
N LYS A 244 -3.06 20.57 6.83
CA LYS A 244 -1.66 20.20 6.60
C LYS A 244 -1.24 18.97 7.41
N SER A 245 -1.67 18.87 8.67
CA SER A 245 -1.41 17.71 9.53
C SER A 245 -2.04 16.43 8.94
N MET A 246 -3.27 16.51 8.42
CA MET A 246 -3.92 15.39 7.74
C MET A 246 -3.10 14.92 6.53
N THR A 247 -2.69 15.84 5.65
CA THR A 247 -1.89 15.49 4.48
C THR A 247 -0.52 14.92 4.87
N ILE A 248 0.13 15.48 5.88
CA ILE A 248 1.42 14.96 6.37
C ILE A 248 1.24 13.55 6.93
N THR A 249 0.22 13.31 7.76
CA THR A 249 0.01 11.99 8.35
C THR A 249 -0.27 10.93 7.29
N THR A 250 -1.18 11.17 6.34
CA THR A 250 -1.46 10.21 5.26
C THR A 250 -0.24 9.97 4.37
N LYS A 251 0.59 11.02 4.14
CA LYS A 251 1.85 10.89 3.42
C LYS A 251 2.90 10.09 4.20
N VAL A 252 3.04 10.31 5.50
CA VAL A 252 3.96 9.54 6.34
C VAL A 252 3.58 8.06 6.33
N TYR A 253 2.28 7.73 6.43
CA TYR A 253 1.81 6.36 6.29
C TYR A 253 2.13 5.76 4.91
N HIS A 254 1.93 6.54 3.85
CA HIS A 254 2.34 6.15 2.49
C HIS A 254 3.85 5.87 2.41
N ASP A 255 4.68 6.78 2.90
CA ASP A 255 6.14 6.69 2.79
C ASP A 255 6.67 5.50 3.61
N ILE A 256 6.08 5.25 4.79
CA ILE A 256 6.39 4.05 5.57
C ILE A 256 6.04 2.79 4.78
N GLU A 257 4.83 2.67 4.23
CA GLU A 257 4.46 1.47 3.47
C GLU A 257 5.30 1.32 2.20
N TYR A 258 5.61 2.42 1.50
CA TYR A 258 6.32 2.38 0.22
C TYR A 258 7.81 2.04 0.40
N TYR A 259 8.49 2.62 1.38
CA TYR A 259 9.94 2.44 1.57
C TYR A 259 10.32 1.36 2.57
N ILE A 260 9.47 1.07 3.56
CA ILE A 260 9.78 0.12 4.64
C ILE A 260 8.81 -1.07 4.61
N GLY A 261 7.52 -0.80 4.44
CA GLY A 261 6.45 -1.79 4.55
C GLY A 261 6.04 -1.95 6.01
N ASN A 262 4.79 -1.61 6.31
CA ASN A 262 4.29 -1.67 7.68
C ASN A 262 4.34 -3.08 8.28
N ASN A 263 4.16 -4.09 7.42
CA ASN A 263 4.21 -5.47 7.85
C ASN A 263 5.65 -5.90 8.22
N ASN A 264 6.68 -5.31 7.60
CA ASN A 264 8.07 -5.56 7.97
C ASN A 264 8.38 -4.99 9.36
N ILE A 265 7.87 -3.78 9.65
CA ILE A 265 7.97 -3.15 10.98
C ILE A 265 7.32 -4.05 12.03
N GLN A 266 6.09 -4.51 11.81
CA GLN A 266 5.40 -5.40 12.74
C GLN A 266 6.17 -6.69 12.99
N TYR A 267 6.70 -7.30 11.94
CA TYR A 267 7.49 -8.52 12.07
C TYR A 267 8.76 -8.30 12.90
N ILE A 268 9.51 -7.23 12.64
CA ILE A 268 10.72 -6.90 13.42
C ILE A 268 10.37 -6.56 14.87
N LEU A 269 9.29 -5.81 15.12
CA LEU A 269 8.83 -5.50 16.48
C LEU A 269 8.42 -6.75 17.24
N LEU A 270 7.75 -7.70 16.58
CA LEU A 270 7.39 -8.99 17.17
C LEU A 270 8.66 -9.79 17.53
N LEU A 271 9.62 -9.90 16.60
CA LEU A 271 10.89 -10.57 16.88
C LEU A 271 11.67 -9.90 17.99
N TYR A 272 11.71 -8.57 18.02
CA TYR A 272 12.34 -7.80 19.07
C TYR A 272 11.68 -8.11 20.42
N PHE A 273 10.35 -8.04 20.51
CA PHE A 273 9.61 -8.37 21.73
C PHE A 273 9.92 -9.79 22.21
N ILE A 274 9.86 -10.79 21.32
CA ILE A 274 10.20 -12.18 21.67
C ILE A 274 11.65 -12.28 22.16
N SER A 275 12.60 -11.59 21.50
CA SER A 275 14.01 -11.61 21.86
C SER A 275 14.27 -11.02 23.25
N THR A 276 13.51 -9.99 23.65
CA THR A 276 13.60 -9.41 25.01
C THR A 276 13.16 -10.38 26.10
N LYS A 277 12.35 -11.39 25.76
CA LYS A 277 11.84 -12.41 26.69
C LYS A 277 12.61 -13.73 26.61
N THR A 278 13.41 -13.93 25.58
CA THR A 278 14.08 -15.20 25.30
C THR A 278 15.58 -14.98 25.14
N ASN A 279 16.04 -14.71 23.91
CA ASN A 279 17.44 -14.45 23.59
C ASN A 279 17.53 -13.56 22.34
N TYR A 280 18.54 -12.68 22.28
CA TYR A 280 18.81 -11.84 21.12
C TYR A 280 19.02 -12.64 19.82
N TYR A 281 19.48 -13.89 19.91
CA TYR A 281 19.66 -14.77 18.75
C TYR A 281 18.37 -15.02 17.97
N VAL A 282 17.21 -14.93 18.62
CA VAL A 282 15.91 -15.05 17.93
C VAL A 282 15.75 -13.92 16.92
N LEU A 283 16.04 -12.68 17.32
CA LEU A 283 16.00 -11.53 16.42
C LEU A 283 17.06 -11.68 15.34
N LEU A 284 18.31 -11.98 15.71
CA LEU A 284 19.43 -12.14 14.78
C LEU A 284 19.10 -13.14 13.65
N LEU A 285 18.78 -14.38 14.01
CA LEU A 285 18.56 -15.44 13.02
C LEU A 285 17.28 -15.21 12.21
N SER A 286 16.21 -14.72 12.85
CA SER A 286 14.89 -14.62 12.21
C SER A 286 14.72 -13.38 11.33
N SER A 287 15.59 -12.35 11.45
CA SER A 287 15.59 -11.19 10.55
C SER A 287 16.67 -11.23 9.48
N SER A 288 17.87 -11.74 9.81
CA SER A 288 19.04 -11.68 8.92
C SER A 288 18.83 -12.34 7.57
N PHE A 289 18.14 -13.48 7.52
CA PHE A 289 18.08 -14.29 6.30
C PHE A 289 16.85 -14.04 5.44
N ILE A 290 15.95 -13.12 5.83
CA ILE A 290 14.70 -12.89 5.09
C ILE A 290 14.95 -12.39 3.67
N HIS A 291 15.95 -11.53 3.46
CA HIS A 291 16.29 -11.04 2.13
C HIS A 291 16.72 -12.20 1.19
N TYR A 292 17.42 -13.22 1.71
CA TYR A 292 17.74 -14.44 0.96
C TYR A 292 16.51 -15.29 0.69
N LEU A 293 15.66 -15.51 1.70
CA LEU A 293 14.43 -16.27 1.52
C LEU A 293 13.50 -15.59 0.49
N ARG A 294 13.45 -14.27 0.49
CA ARG A 294 12.75 -13.47 -0.52
C ARG A 294 13.31 -13.68 -1.91
N TRP A 295 14.62 -13.61 -2.05
CA TRP A 295 15.30 -13.86 -3.31
C TRP A 295 14.98 -15.25 -3.86
N ILE A 296 15.09 -16.27 -3.00
CA ILE A 296 14.80 -17.66 -3.36
C ILE A 296 13.34 -17.80 -3.79
N ASP A 297 12.38 -17.29 -3.00
CA ASP A 297 10.95 -17.36 -3.32
C ASP A 297 10.61 -16.71 -4.67
N THR A 298 11.19 -15.53 -4.97
CA THR A 298 11.03 -14.87 -6.26
C THR A 298 11.64 -15.69 -7.41
N SER A 299 12.84 -16.26 -7.21
CA SER A 299 13.53 -17.08 -8.21
C SER A 299 12.79 -18.40 -8.52
N VAL A 300 12.20 -19.03 -7.50
CA VAL A 300 11.51 -20.32 -7.64
C VAL A 300 10.18 -20.13 -8.36
N ASN A 301 9.49 -19.03 -8.11
CA ASN A 301 8.19 -18.75 -8.70
C ASN A 301 8.27 -17.99 -10.05
N ASN A 302 9.47 -17.69 -10.57
CA ASN A 302 9.69 -16.92 -11.80
C ASN A 302 8.87 -15.61 -11.86
N ILE A 303 8.87 -14.86 -10.76
CA ILE A 303 8.04 -13.66 -10.62
C ILE A 303 8.86 -12.41 -10.99
N ASP A 304 8.22 -11.49 -11.71
CA ASP A 304 8.80 -10.18 -12.01
C ASP A 304 9.12 -9.38 -10.74
N ILE A 305 10.28 -8.72 -10.74
CA ILE A 305 10.69 -7.85 -9.65
C ILE A 305 9.80 -6.60 -9.61
N ASN A 306 8.92 -6.55 -8.61
CA ASN A 306 8.09 -5.40 -8.32
C ASN A 306 8.67 -4.54 -7.17
N ASN A 307 8.00 -3.42 -6.88
CA ASN A 307 8.44 -2.50 -5.82
C ASN A 307 8.31 -3.13 -4.42
N ILE A 308 7.37 -4.04 -4.19
CA ILE A 308 7.24 -4.79 -2.92
C ILE A 308 8.51 -5.61 -2.67
N PHE A 309 8.94 -6.39 -3.66
CA PHE A 309 10.14 -7.21 -3.56
C PHE A 309 11.36 -6.36 -3.25
N ARG A 310 11.58 -5.28 -4.04
CA ARG A 310 12.72 -4.38 -3.83
C ARG A 310 12.70 -3.80 -2.43
N ARG A 311 11.56 -3.27 -1.98
CA ARG A 311 11.37 -2.72 -0.63
C ARG A 311 11.75 -3.72 0.46
N ASP A 312 11.11 -4.90 0.45
CA ASP A 312 11.31 -5.92 1.48
C ASP A 312 12.75 -6.44 1.47
N TYR A 313 13.29 -6.74 0.29
CA TYR A 313 14.66 -7.20 0.12
C TYR A 313 15.68 -6.20 0.67
N TYR A 314 15.58 -4.93 0.27
CA TYR A 314 16.49 -3.87 0.72
C TYR A 314 16.36 -3.63 2.23
N PHE A 315 15.14 -3.60 2.77
CA PHE A 315 14.91 -3.45 4.20
C PHE A 315 15.58 -4.56 5.02
N TYR A 316 15.36 -5.83 4.66
CA TYR A 316 15.96 -6.95 5.38
C TYR A 316 17.46 -7.09 5.11
N LYS A 317 17.97 -6.68 3.94
CA LYS A 317 19.42 -6.61 3.69
C LYS A 317 20.09 -5.55 4.57
N PHE A 318 19.44 -4.40 4.77
CA PHE A 318 19.93 -3.37 5.68
C PHE A 318 20.01 -3.88 7.12
N ILE A 319 18.94 -4.54 7.62
CA ILE A 319 18.94 -5.14 8.96
C ILE A 319 20.02 -6.21 9.10
N TYR A 320 20.13 -7.09 8.10
CA TYR A 320 21.18 -8.09 8.03
C TYR A 320 22.58 -7.47 8.16
N MET A 321 22.87 -6.41 7.39
CA MET A 321 24.16 -5.73 7.44
C MET A 321 24.42 -5.07 8.80
N LEU A 322 23.40 -4.44 9.39
CA LEU A 322 23.47 -3.90 10.76
C LEU A 322 23.88 -4.98 11.74
N GLN A 323 23.20 -6.11 11.72
CA GLN A 323 23.44 -7.22 12.64
C GLN A 323 24.81 -7.88 12.40
N PHE A 324 25.17 -8.11 11.14
CA PHE A 324 26.43 -8.77 10.77
C PHE A 324 27.65 -7.91 11.11
N ILE A 325 27.63 -6.62 10.75
CA ILE A 325 28.74 -5.70 11.06
C ILE A 325 28.81 -5.43 12.57
N HIS A 326 27.67 -5.34 13.26
CA HIS A 326 27.66 -5.23 14.72
C HIS A 326 28.31 -6.44 15.39
N MET A 327 27.94 -7.66 14.96
CA MET A 327 28.52 -8.91 15.46
C MET A 327 30.03 -8.97 15.23
N TYR A 328 30.52 -8.53 14.06
CA TYR A 328 31.95 -8.44 13.81
C TYR A 328 32.65 -7.42 14.71
N LEU A 329 32.10 -6.20 14.82
CA LEU A 329 32.72 -5.12 15.58
C LEU A 329 32.69 -5.35 17.09
N SER A 330 31.72 -6.11 17.61
CA SER A 330 31.64 -6.44 19.04
C SER A 330 32.84 -7.25 19.54
N TYR A 331 33.60 -7.87 18.64
CA TYR A 331 34.84 -8.53 18.99
C TYR A 331 36.10 -7.67 18.81
N LYS A 332 36.01 -6.49 18.17
CA LYS A 332 37.17 -5.59 17.96
C LYS A 332 37.15 -4.34 18.83
N ILE A 333 35.96 -3.83 19.16
CA ILE A 333 35.80 -2.48 19.71
C ILE A 333 34.77 -2.51 20.84
N GLU A 334 34.98 -1.68 21.87
CA GLU A 334 34.07 -1.56 23.02
C GLU A 334 32.68 -1.00 22.66
N ASN A 335 32.61 -0.06 21.70
CA ASN A 335 31.37 0.64 21.31
C ASN A 335 30.93 0.33 19.87
N PRO A 336 30.62 -0.94 19.53
CA PRO A 336 30.35 -1.36 18.15
C PRO A 336 29.12 -0.69 17.54
N ILE A 337 28.16 -0.26 18.37
CA ILE A 337 26.89 0.34 17.93
C ILE A 337 27.13 1.63 17.14
N LEU A 338 27.98 2.53 17.65
CA LEU A 338 28.26 3.83 17.01
C LEU A 338 28.85 3.61 15.62
N TYR A 339 29.89 2.77 15.52
CA TYR A 339 30.55 2.46 14.25
C TYR A 339 29.60 1.76 13.27
N THR A 340 28.81 0.80 13.73
CA THR A 340 27.82 0.11 12.90
C THR A 340 26.82 1.10 12.31
N SER A 341 26.33 2.06 13.11
CA SER A 341 25.35 3.06 12.69
C SER A 341 25.87 4.03 11.61
N ILE A 342 27.19 4.18 11.48
CA ILE A 342 27.82 5.05 10.47
C ILE A 342 28.22 4.23 9.22
N ILE A 343 28.85 3.07 9.43
CA ILE A 343 29.40 2.24 8.36
C ILE A 343 28.26 1.66 7.50
N VAL A 344 27.23 1.11 8.13
CA VAL A 344 26.19 0.35 7.42
C VAL A 344 25.40 1.22 6.45
N PRO A 345 24.87 2.41 6.82
CA PRO A 345 24.20 3.27 5.85
C PRO A 345 25.09 3.64 4.66
N THR A 346 26.39 3.87 4.90
CA THR A 346 27.35 4.23 3.84
C THR A 346 27.59 3.08 2.86
N ILE A 347 27.75 1.85 3.36
CA ILE A 347 27.87 0.67 2.48
C ILE A 347 26.53 0.35 1.82
N PHE A 348 25.41 0.60 2.50
CA PHE A 348 24.09 0.31 1.95
C PHE A 348 23.71 1.27 0.82
N THR A 349 24.11 2.55 0.89
CA THR A 349 23.89 3.49 -0.22
C THR A 349 24.67 3.11 -1.48
N THR A 350 25.88 2.54 -1.36
CA THR A 350 26.59 1.99 -2.52
C THR A 350 25.85 0.79 -3.10
N TYR A 351 25.28 -0.06 -2.25
CA TYR A 351 24.45 -1.19 -2.67
C TYR A 351 23.21 -0.77 -3.48
N VAL A 352 22.51 0.29 -3.05
CA VAL A 352 21.27 0.77 -3.71
C VAL A 352 21.56 1.57 -4.98
N SER A 353 22.66 2.32 -5.04
CA SER A 353 22.91 3.34 -6.07
C SER A 353 23.38 2.81 -7.44
N LYS A 354 23.19 1.54 -7.77
CA LYS A 354 23.71 0.86 -8.99
C LYS A 354 25.24 0.85 -9.13
N TYR A 355 25.97 1.46 -8.20
CA TYR A 355 27.43 1.44 -8.16
C TYR A 355 27.90 0.18 -7.43
N THR A 356 27.93 -0.94 -8.17
CA THR A 356 28.61 -2.21 -7.84
C THR A 356 28.05 -3.00 -6.63
N ILE A 357 27.15 -3.95 -6.90
CA ILE A 357 26.75 -5.03 -5.96
C ILE A 357 27.98 -5.79 -5.42
N ILE A 358 29.08 -5.78 -6.17
CA ILE A 358 30.34 -6.45 -5.88
C ILE A 358 30.99 -5.94 -4.58
N ILE A 359 31.05 -4.63 -4.34
CA ILE A 359 31.79 -4.08 -3.19
C ILE A 359 31.20 -4.57 -1.85
N PRO A 360 29.89 -4.43 -1.58
CA PRO A 360 29.33 -4.91 -0.31
C PRO A 360 29.46 -6.42 -0.15
N LYS A 361 29.43 -7.18 -1.25
CA LYS A 361 29.62 -8.64 -1.22
C LYS A 361 31.05 -9.03 -0.88
N LEU A 362 32.05 -8.33 -1.43
CA LEU A 362 33.46 -8.53 -1.07
C LEU A 362 33.72 -8.22 0.40
N ILE A 363 33.11 -7.14 0.92
CA ILE A 363 33.18 -6.81 2.35
C ILE A 363 32.56 -7.95 3.17
N GLU A 364 31.38 -8.45 2.79
CA GLU A 364 30.71 -9.56 3.48
C GLU A 364 31.57 -10.83 3.53
N ILE A 365 32.21 -11.19 2.41
CA ILE A 365 33.12 -12.34 2.32
C ILE A 365 34.36 -12.13 3.20
N TYR A 366 34.99 -10.95 3.11
CA TYR A 366 36.16 -10.60 3.91
C TYR A 366 35.87 -10.68 5.41
N LEU A 367 34.77 -10.07 5.86
CA LEU A 367 34.37 -10.10 7.26
C LEU A 367 34.07 -11.53 7.73
N THR A 368 33.41 -12.34 6.89
CA THR A 368 33.16 -13.75 7.18
C THR A 368 34.46 -14.54 7.38
N TYR A 369 35.44 -14.33 6.49
CA TYR A 369 36.76 -14.97 6.58
C TYR A 369 37.54 -14.51 7.82
N ASP A 370 37.55 -13.21 8.11
CA ASP A 370 38.21 -12.65 9.30
C ASP A 370 37.58 -13.22 10.59
N MET A 371 36.24 -13.30 10.63
CA MET A 371 35.50 -13.88 11.76
C MET A 371 35.89 -15.32 12.05
N LEU A 372 35.99 -16.17 11.02
CA LEU A 372 36.30 -17.59 11.19
C LEU A 372 37.75 -17.86 11.59
N ASN A 373 38.70 -17.03 11.12
CA ASN A 373 40.12 -17.29 11.33
C ASN A 373 40.71 -16.59 12.55
N ASN A 374 40.21 -15.39 12.90
CA ASN A 374 40.85 -14.55 13.91
C ASN A 374 40.12 -14.54 15.26
N TYR A 375 38.96 -15.19 15.38
CA TYR A 375 38.19 -15.21 16.62
C TYR A 375 37.93 -16.62 17.12
N ASN A 376 38.74 -17.03 18.10
CA ASN A 376 38.62 -18.33 18.76
C ASN A 376 37.45 -18.41 19.75
N ASN A 377 36.79 -17.28 20.06
CA ASN A 377 35.74 -17.17 21.08
C ASN A 377 34.35 -16.87 20.49
N LEU A 378 34.12 -17.24 19.22
CA LEU A 378 32.77 -17.20 18.65
C LEU A 378 31.87 -18.17 19.41
N LYS A 379 30.65 -17.73 19.71
CA LYS A 379 29.65 -18.61 20.32
C LYS A 379 29.12 -19.57 19.27
N TYR A 380 28.66 -20.75 19.70
CA TYR A 380 28.16 -21.79 18.79
C TYR A 380 27.09 -21.30 17.82
N VAL A 381 26.17 -20.43 18.27
CA VAL A 381 25.12 -19.85 17.43
C VAL A 381 25.67 -18.93 16.34
N GLU A 382 26.79 -18.25 16.60
CA GLU A 382 27.43 -17.35 15.64
C GLU A 382 28.19 -18.14 14.56
N TYR A 383 28.78 -19.28 14.91
CA TYR A 383 29.27 -20.24 13.91
C TYR A 383 28.14 -20.69 13.00
N ILE A 384 27.00 -21.13 13.55
CA ILE A 384 25.82 -21.51 12.76
C ILE A 384 25.40 -20.37 11.85
N TYR A 385 25.30 -19.15 12.40
CA TYR A 385 24.94 -17.95 11.63
C TYR A 385 25.88 -17.75 10.43
N ILE A 386 27.20 -17.84 10.64
CA ILE A 386 28.20 -17.65 9.60
C ILE A 386 28.08 -18.74 8.52
N TYR A 387 27.94 -20.01 8.90
CA TYR A 387 27.80 -21.09 7.93
C TYR A 387 26.52 -20.98 7.10
N VAL A 388 25.40 -20.63 7.74
CA VAL A 388 24.13 -20.36 7.04
C VAL A 388 24.27 -19.18 6.09
N ASN A 389 25.00 -18.13 6.51
CA ASN A 389 25.28 -17.00 5.65
C ASN A 389 26.10 -17.41 4.42
N ILE A 390 27.17 -18.20 4.58
CA ILE A 390 27.98 -18.72 3.47
C ILE A 390 27.10 -19.52 2.49
N LEU A 391 26.24 -20.41 3.01
CA LEU A 391 25.33 -21.21 2.20
C LEU A 391 24.39 -20.34 1.37
N PHE A 392 23.75 -19.33 1.98
CA PHE A 392 22.83 -18.45 1.26
C PHE A 392 23.54 -17.54 0.26
N ASN A 393 24.76 -17.07 0.59
CA ASN A 393 25.60 -16.35 -0.34
C ASN A 393 25.89 -17.19 -1.59
N TYR A 394 26.23 -18.47 -1.42
CA TYR A 394 26.46 -19.42 -2.50
C TYR A 394 25.21 -19.62 -3.37
N ILE A 395 24.04 -19.84 -2.75
CA ILE A 395 22.77 -20.01 -3.47
C ILE A 395 22.45 -18.77 -4.31
N GLN A 396 22.62 -17.57 -3.76
CA GLN A 396 22.34 -16.31 -4.47
C GLN A 396 23.27 -16.12 -5.68
N LEU A 397 24.55 -16.48 -5.56
CA LEU A 397 25.52 -16.39 -6.65
C LEU A 397 25.25 -17.42 -7.76
N TYR A 398 24.72 -18.59 -7.40
CA TYR A 398 24.37 -19.64 -8.37
C TYR A 398 23.13 -19.28 -9.20
N LYS A 399 22.18 -18.53 -8.62
CA LYS A 399 20.96 -18.06 -9.30
C LYS A 399 20.83 -16.54 -9.18
N PRO A 400 21.57 -15.75 -9.99
CA PRO A 400 21.42 -14.31 -10.03
C PRO A 400 20.03 -13.92 -10.56
N ILE A 401 19.42 -12.89 -9.97
CA ILE A 401 18.23 -12.21 -10.47
C ILE A 401 18.69 -10.80 -10.83
N ASP A 402 18.37 -10.34 -12.04
CA ASP A 402 18.66 -8.98 -12.47
C ASP A 402 17.78 -7.98 -11.72
N MET A 403 18.37 -7.25 -10.76
CA MET A 403 17.67 -6.31 -9.86
C MET A 403 17.33 -4.95 -10.45
#